data_AF-A0A3A0DDR6-F1
#
_entry.id   AF-A0A3A0DDR6-F1
#
_cell.length_a   1.000
_cell.length_b   1.000
_cell.length_c   1.000
_cell.angle_alpha   90.00
_cell.angle_beta   90.00
_cell.angle_gamma   90.00
#
_symmetry.space_group_name_H-M   'P 1'
#
loop_
_entity.id
_entity.type
_entity.pdbx_description
1 polymer ?
#
loop_
_entity_poly.entity_id
_entity_poly.type
_entity_poly.pdbx_seq_one_letter_code
_entity_poly.pdbx_strand_id
1 'polypeptide(L)'
;MNASERSDDVAISRDEEMLVAYLDGKLDEDAARELAERLAGDEALRKRVNRLAQAWALLDELPRAKLDESFTRSTIEMVAVAAEADVERDVSRRKRRQWFAGMSGAAALAVATGVGFWVTNQMLPDPNRQLVEDLPIVEEMDLYQQIGSIEYLEQLADSNMFPEEAENDL
;
A
#
# COMPACT_ATOMS: atom_id res chain seq x y z
N MET A 1 48.58 -2.87 20.82
CA MET A 1 47.59 -2.81 21.90
C MET A 1 47.74 -4.06 22.73
N ASN A 2 48.39 -3.92 23.87
CA ASN A 2 48.89 -5.01 24.69
C ASN A 2 47.86 -5.41 25.77
N ALA A 3 47.86 -6.65 26.24
CA ALA A 3 46.88 -7.13 27.24
C ALA A 3 46.98 -6.38 28.58
N SER A 4 48.17 -5.85 28.91
CA SER A 4 48.40 -5.02 30.10
C SER A 4 47.69 -3.67 30.02
N GLU A 5 47.75 -2.98 28.87
CA GLU A 5 47.11 -1.67 28.68
C GLU A 5 45.59 -1.75 28.83
N ARG A 6 45.00 -2.88 28.41
CA ARG A 6 43.55 -3.11 28.47
C ARG A 6 43.07 -3.42 29.90
N SER A 7 43.91 -4.01 30.74
CA SER A 7 43.58 -4.29 32.15
C SER A 7 43.60 -3.01 32.98
N ASP A 8 44.57 -2.14 32.74
CA ASP A 8 44.72 -0.87 33.45
C ASP A 8 43.58 0.10 33.10
N ASP A 9 43.15 0.14 31.84
CA ASP A 9 42.04 0.97 31.36
C ASP A 9 40.68 0.56 31.98
N VAL A 10 40.43 -0.75 32.11
CA VAL A 10 39.21 -1.29 32.74
C VAL A 10 39.22 -1.07 34.27
N ALA A 11 40.38 -1.12 34.91
CA ALA A 11 40.49 -0.83 36.34
C ALA A 11 40.22 0.67 36.62
N ILE A 12 40.73 1.56 35.77
CA ILE A 12 40.48 3.00 35.85
C ILE A 12 38.99 3.30 35.67
N SER A 13 38.33 2.70 34.68
CA SER A 13 36.90 2.95 34.45
C SER A 13 36.02 2.47 35.60
N ARG A 14 36.36 1.34 36.22
CA ARG A 14 35.63 0.81 37.38
C ARG A 14 35.81 1.68 38.62
N ASP A 15 37.02 2.17 38.87
CA ASP A 15 37.27 3.11 39.97
C ASP A 15 36.51 4.43 39.72
N GLU A 16 36.52 4.96 38.50
CA GLU A 16 35.76 6.17 38.16
C GLU A 16 34.25 6.00 38.36
N GLU A 17 33.68 4.86 37.95
CA GLU A 17 32.27 4.55 38.17
C GLU A 17 31.92 4.53 39.67
N MET A 18 32.78 3.91 40.51
CA MET A 18 32.61 3.92 41.96
C MET A 18 32.71 5.32 42.57
N LEU A 19 33.64 6.16 42.08
CA LEU A 19 33.77 7.54 42.57
C LEU A 19 32.55 8.40 42.22
N VAL A 20 31.99 8.22 41.02
CA VAL A 20 30.77 8.91 40.60
C VAL A 20 29.57 8.42 41.43
N ALA A 21 29.43 7.10 41.61
CA ALA A 21 28.38 6.50 42.43
C ALA A 21 28.46 6.92 43.92
N TYR A 22 29.67 7.23 44.40
CA TYR A 22 29.86 7.79 45.73
C TYR A 22 29.38 9.25 45.82
N LEU A 23 29.64 10.06 44.78
CA LEU A 23 29.26 11.46 44.74
C LEU A 23 27.75 11.68 44.56
N ASP A 24 27.07 10.82 43.81
CA ASP A 24 25.61 10.89 43.61
C ASP A 24 24.80 10.12 44.69
N GLY A 25 25.50 9.46 45.62
CA GLY A 25 24.92 8.68 46.70
C GLY A 25 24.25 7.37 46.25
N LYS A 26 24.65 6.80 45.11
CA LYS A 26 24.14 5.52 44.59
C LYS A 26 24.93 4.30 45.05
N LEU A 27 26.08 4.51 45.70
CA LEU A 27 26.87 3.43 46.28
C LEU A 27 26.18 2.88 47.55
N ASP A 28 26.16 1.57 47.72
CA ASP A 28 25.64 0.95 48.93
C ASP A 28 26.49 1.31 50.16
N GLU A 29 25.92 1.17 51.36
CA GLU A 29 26.55 1.67 52.59
C GLU A 29 27.88 0.97 52.91
N ASP A 30 28.00 -0.31 52.59
CA ASP A 30 29.22 -1.08 52.85
C ASP A 30 30.32 -0.71 51.84
N ALA A 31 29.99 -0.62 50.56
CA ALA A 31 30.91 -0.16 49.53
C ALA A 31 31.32 1.31 49.71
N ALA A 32 30.41 2.16 50.19
CA ALA A 32 30.72 3.56 50.50
C ALA A 32 31.71 3.67 51.68
N ARG A 33 31.56 2.82 52.70
CA ARG A 33 32.49 2.76 53.84
C ARG A 33 33.87 2.28 53.40
N GLU A 34 33.94 1.21 52.59
CA GLU A 34 35.19 0.70 52.03
C GLU A 34 35.90 1.75 51.17
N LEU A 35 35.15 2.45 50.31
CA LEU A 35 35.71 3.49 49.46
C LEU A 35 36.19 4.71 50.27
N ALA A 36 35.48 5.08 51.34
CA ALA A 36 35.90 6.15 52.24
C ALA A 36 37.22 5.81 52.97
N GLU A 37 37.40 4.56 53.39
CA GLU A 37 38.67 4.07 53.95
C GLU A 37 39.80 4.12 52.92
N ARG A 38 39.55 3.71 51.66
CA ARG A 38 40.50 3.83 50.55
C ARG A 38 40.89 5.29 50.28
N LEU A 39 39.91 6.20 50.27
CA LEU A 39 40.13 7.64 50.10
C LEU A 39 40.99 8.24 51.22
N ALA A 40 40.89 7.73 52.46
CA ALA A 40 41.74 8.19 53.56
C ALA A 40 43.23 7.88 53.31
N GLY A 41 43.53 6.74 52.69
CA GLY A 41 44.89 6.27 52.41
C GLY A 41 45.47 6.76 51.07
N ASP A 42 44.64 7.10 50.08
CA ASP A 42 45.07 7.39 48.71
C ASP A 42 44.85 8.87 48.31
N GLU A 43 45.93 9.64 48.25
CA GLU A 43 45.93 11.04 47.79
C GLU A 43 45.54 11.18 46.31
N ALA A 44 45.93 10.24 45.44
CA ALA A 44 45.58 10.31 44.02
C ALA A 44 44.06 10.11 43.82
N LEU A 45 43.47 9.19 44.58
CA LEU A 45 42.03 8.94 44.58
C LEU A 45 41.25 10.15 45.13
N ARG A 46 41.74 10.81 46.19
CA ARG A 46 41.14 12.06 46.70
C ARG A 46 41.16 13.19 45.67
N LYS A 47 42.27 13.37 44.95
CA LYS A 47 42.35 14.36 43.87
C LYS A 47 41.34 14.09 42.76
N ARG A 48 41.11 12.83 42.42
CA ARG A 48 40.12 12.43 41.40
C ARG A 48 38.69 12.75 41.86
N VAL A 49 38.30 12.36 43.07
CA VAL A 49 36.98 12.71 43.64
C VAL A 49 36.78 14.22 43.69
N ASN A 50 37.77 14.97 44.16
CA ASN A 50 37.67 16.44 44.23
C ASN A 50 37.48 17.07 42.83
N ARG A 51 38.15 16.55 41.80
CA ARG A 51 37.97 17.03 40.43
C ARG A 51 36.55 16.77 39.91
N LEU A 52 36.00 15.59 40.18
CA LEU A 52 34.62 15.25 39.81
C LEU A 52 33.61 16.14 40.56
N ALA A 53 33.78 16.32 41.86
CA ALA A 53 32.95 17.19 42.68
C ALA A 53 32.99 18.65 42.20
N GLN A 54 34.17 19.15 41.81
CA GLN A 54 34.31 20.49 41.25
C GLN A 54 33.61 20.64 39.90
N ALA A 55 33.68 19.62 39.03
CA ALA A 55 32.96 19.63 37.76
C ALA A 55 31.44 19.70 37.97
N TRP A 56 30.91 18.95 38.94
CA TRP A 56 29.50 19.02 39.34
C TRP A 56 29.11 20.40 39.87
N ALA A 57 29.93 21.01 40.71
CA ALA A 57 29.68 22.37 41.20
C ALA A 57 29.60 23.40 40.05
N LEU A 58 30.44 23.27 39.03
CA LEU A 58 30.37 24.12 37.83
C LEU A 58 29.10 23.89 37.00
N LEU A 59 28.58 22.66 36.96
CA LEU A 59 27.30 22.36 36.29
C LEU A 59 26.13 23.01 37.03
N ASP A 60 26.19 23.09 38.36
CA ASP A 60 25.17 23.76 39.18
C ASP A 60 25.15 25.29 38.98
N GLU A 61 26.28 25.87 38.57
CA GLU A 61 26.38 27.29 38.23
C GLU A 61 25.78 27.62 36.85
N LEU A 62 25.42 26.61 36.05
CA LEU A 62 24.90 26.86 34.70
C LEU A 62 23.59 27.66 34.74
N PRO A 63 23.48 28.73 33.92
CA PRO A 63 22.26 29.52 33.87
C PRO A 63 21.11 28.65 33.38
N ARG A 64 20.08 28.51 34.22
CA ARG A 64 18.84 27.84 33.83
C ARG A 64 18.12 28.71 32.82
N ALA A 65 17.90 28.18 31.62
CA ALA A 65 17.07 28.84 30.63
C ALA A 65 15.67 29.09 31.22
N LYS A 66 15.31 30.37 31.38
CA LYS A 66 13.93 30.75 31.71
C LYS A 66 13.11 30.55 30.43
N LEU A 67 12.35 29.47 30.39
CA LEU A 67 11.43 29.20 29.27
C LEU A 67 10.37 30.29 29.27
N ASP A 68 10.30 31.03 28.18
CA ASP A 68 9.29 32.06 27.96
C ASP A 68 8.00 31.39 27.43
N GLU A 69 6.84 32.02 27.63
CA GLU A 69 5.54 31.45 27.23
C GLU A 69 5.48 31.14 25.72
N SER A 70 6.29 31.84 24.92
CA SER A 70 6.46 31.63 23.48
C SER A 70 7.00 30.24 23.12
N PHE A 71 7.87 29.64 23.95
CA PHE A 71 8.42 28.31 23.71
C PHE A 71 7.36 27.22 23.87
N THR A 72 6.55 27.32 24.92
CA THR A 72 5.41 26.42 25.15
C THR A 72 4.40 26.54 24.02
N ARG A 73 4.09 27.77 23.59
CA ARG A 73 3.19 28.02 22.46
C ARG A 73 3.71 27.37 21.17
N SER A 74 4.99 27.59 20.84
CA SER A 74 5.60 27.01 19.64
C SER A 74 5.58 25.48 19.65
N THR A 75 5.78 24.86 20.82
CA THR A 75 5.69 23.39 20.97
C THR A 75 4.25 22.90 20.73
N ILE A 76 3.26 23.56 21.32
CA ILE A 76 1.84 23.22 21.10
C ILE A 76 1.45 23.41 19.63
N GLU A 77 1.90 24.50 19.00
CA GLU A 77 1.69 24.76 17.58
C GLU A 77 2.30 23.67 16.69
N MET A 78 3.54 23.24 16.99
CA MET A 78 4.20 22.16 16.25
C MET A 78 3.45 20.84 16.35
N VAL A 79 2.95 20.50 17.54
CA VAL A 79 2.13 19.29 17.76
C VAL A 79 0.79 19.39 17.02
N ALA A 80 0.14 20.56 17.04
CA ALA A 80 -1.11 20.78 16.34
C ALA A 80 -0.94 20.62 14.81
N VAL A 81 0.11 21.22 14.23
CA VAL A 81 0.44 21.09 12.80
C VAL A 81 0.72 19.64 12.41
N ALA A 82 1.45 18.89 13.25
CA ALA A 82 1.71 17.48 12.99
C ALA A 82 0.40 16.64 13.01
N ALA A 83 -0.50 16.92 13.95
CA ALA A 83 -1.78 16.24 14.05
C ALA A 83 -2.69 16.52 12.85
N GLU A 84 -2.75 17.76 12.37
CA GLU A 84 -3.52 18.13 11.17
C GLU A 84 -3.01 17.40 9.92
N ALA A 85 -1.68 17.34 9.74
CA ALA A 85 -1.06 16.64 8.62
C ALA A 85 -1.39 15.14 8.62
N ASP A 86 -1.48 14.51 9.79
CA ASP A 86 -1.83 13.09 9.90
C ASP A 86 -3.32 12.83 9.62
N VAL A 87 -4.21 13.71 10.09
CA VAL A 87 -5.64 13.65 9.77
C VAL A 87 -5.87 13.80 8.26
N GLU A 88 -5.19 14.74 7.59
CA GLU A 88 -5.34 14.95 6.14
C GLU A 88 -4.86 13.73 5.32
N ARG A 89 -3.76 13.09 5.76
CA ARG A 89 -3.25 11.83 5.16
C ARG A 89 -4.23 10.67 5.33
N ASP A 90 -4.89 10.56 6.47
CA ASP A 90 -5.87 9.51 6.71
C ASP A 90 -7.17 9.69 5.93
N VAL A 91 -7.66 10.94 5.84
CA VAL A 91 -8.86 11.28 5.05
C VAL A 91 -8.61 11.01 3.56
N SER A 92 -7.47 11.42 3.02
CA SER A 92 -7.11 11.20 1.61
C SER A 92 -6.95 9.72 1.28
N ARG A 93 -6.34 8.91 2.16
CA ARG A 93 -6.24 7.45 2.01
C ARG A 93 -7.61 6.76 2.01
N ARG A 94 -8.51 7.14 2.92
CA ARG A 94 -9.88 6.59 2.97
C ARG A 94 -10.68 6.93 1.72
N LYS A 95 -10.64 8.19 1.27
CA LYS A 95 -11.35 8.63 0.06
C LYS A 95 -10.85 7.90 -1.19
N ARG A 96 -9.53 7.73 -1.31
CA ARG A 96 -8.91 6.98 -2.41
C ARG A 96 -9.34 5.50 -2.40
N ARG A 97 -9.32 4.84 -1.24
CA ARG A 97 -9.76 3.45 -1.10
C ARG A 97 -11.24 3.25 -1.41
N GLN A 98 -12.10 4.17 -0.97
CA GLN A 98 -13.54 4.13 -1.30
C GLN A 98 -13.78 4.34 -2.81
N TRP A 99 -13.04 5.26 -3.44
CA TRP A 99 -13.12 5.47 -4.88
C TRP A 99 -12.67 4.24 -5.67
N PHE A 100 -11.54 3.62 -5.32
CA PHE A 100 -11.09 2.38 -5.95
C PHE A 100 -12.02 1.19 -5.68
N ALA A 101 -12.62 1.10 -4.48
CA ALA A 101 -13.60 0.07 -4.16
C ALA A 101 -14.91 0.24 -4.95
N GLY A 102 -15.35 1.48 -5.19
CA GLY A 102 -16.47 1.76 -6.08
C GLY A 102 -16.15 1.43 -7.54
N MET A 103 -14.94 1.79 -7.98
CA MET A 103 -14.49 1.55 -9.35
C MET A 103 -14.25 0.07 -9.64
N SER A 104 -13.79 -0.73 -8.68
CA SER A 104 -13.65 -2.18 -8.85
C SER A 104 -15.00 -2.87 -8.97
N GLY A 105 -16.02 -2.42 -8.23
CA GLY A 105 -17.40 -2.91 -8.37
C GLY A 105 -17.97 -2.61 -9.76
N ALA A 106 -17.80 -1.38 -10.26
CA ALA A 106 -18.24 -0.98 -11.59
C ALA A 106 -17.50 -1.74 -12.71
N ALA A 107 -16.18 -1.93 -12.56
CA ALA A 107 -15.37 -2.69 -13.51
C ALA A 107 -15.79 -4.17 -13.57
N ALA A 108 -16.08 -4.80 -12.43
CA ALA A 108 -16.55 -6.19 -12.39
C ALA A 108 -17.89 -6.37 -13.11
N LEU A 109 -18.83 -5.44 -12.94
CA LEU A 109 -20.09 -5.42 -13.68
C LEU A 109 -19.88 -5.26 -15.19
N ALA A 110 -19.02 -4.33 -15.61
CA ALA A 110 -18.72 -4.11 -17.02
C ALA A 110 -18.09 -5.36 -17.67
N VAL A 111 -17.17 -6.03 -16.98
CA VAL A 111 -16.56 -7.28 -17.43
C VAL A 111 -17.59 -8.40 -17.53
N ALA A 112 -18.47 -8.55 -16.54
CA ALA A 112 -19.53 -9.56 -16.58
C ALA A 112 -20.49 -9.35 -17.77
N THR A 113 -20.90 -8.11 -18.02
CA THR A 113 -21.74 -7.75 -19.17
C THR A 113 -21.02 -8.00 -20.50
N GLY A 114 -19.73 -7.64 -20.60
CA GLY A 114 -18.94 -7.86 -21.81
C GLY A 114 -18.74 -9.35 -22.13
N VAL A 115 -18.41 -10.16 -21.11
CA VAL A 115 -18.28 -11.62 -21.26
C VAL A 115 -19.62 -12.25 -21.61
N GLY A 116 -20.71 -11.82 -20.95
CA GLY A 116 -22.07 -12.29 -21.26
C GLY A 116 -22.45 -12.02 -22.71
N PHE A 117 -22.22 -10.79 -23.20
CA PHE A 117 -22.47 -10.42 -24.59
C PHE A 117 -21.63 -11.26 -25.56
N TRP A 118 -20.34 -11.44 -25.27
CA TRP A 118 -19.43 -12.20 -26.12
C TRP A 118 -19.83 -13.68 -26.24
N VAL A 119 -20.17 -14.33 -25.13
CA VAL A 119 -20.66 -15.72 -25.11
C VAL A 119 -21.99 -15.84 -25.87
N THR A 120 -22.91 -14.91 -25.63
CA THR A 120 -24.22 -14.87 -26.30
C THR A 120 -24.05 -14.74 -27.81
N ASN A 121 -23.18 -13.85 -28.27
CA ASN A 121 -22.91 -13.64 -29.70
C ASN A 121 -22.23 -14.83 -30.39
N GLN A 122 -21.45 -15.65 -29.66
CA GLN A 122 -20.81 -16.87 -30.20
C GLN A 122 -21.74 -18.09 -30.20
N MET A 123 -22.67 -18.19 -29.23
CA MET A 123 -23.55 -19.36 -29.09
C MET A 123 -24.91 -19.21 -29.77
N LEU A 124 -25.40 -18.00 -30.02
CA LEU A 124 -26.64 -17.84 -30.80
C LEU A 124 -26.34 -18.02 -32.29
N PRO A 125 -26.87 -19.07 -32.94
CA PRO A 125 -26.88 -19.15 -34.39
C PRO A 125 -27.65 -17.94 -34.93
N ASP A 126 -27.04 -17.21 -35.87
CA ASP A 126 -27.59 -15.97 -36.42
C ASP A 126 -29.01 -16.22 -36.96
N PRO A 127 -30.06 -15.73 -36.28
CA PRO A 127 -31.44 -15.94 -36.74
C PRO A 127 -31.72 -15.22 -38.05
N ASN A 128 -30.88 -14.23 -38.40
CA ASN A 128 -30.98 -13.54 -39.68
C ASN A 128 -30.39 -14.36 -40.83
N ARG A 129 -29.71 -15.48 -40.56
CA ARG A 129 -29.20 -16.34 -41.62
C ARG A 129 -30.33 -16.96 -42.43
N GLN A 130 -31.43 -17.36 -41.78
CA GLN A 130 -32.66 -17.79 -42.45
C GLN A 130 -33.30 -16.63 -43.24
N LEU A 131 -33.32 -15.41 -42.69
CA LEU A 131 -33.87 -14.24 -43.38
C LEU A 131 -33.04 -13.82 -44.61
N VAL A 132 -31.73 -14.09 -44.61
CA VAL A 132 -30.84 -13.86 -45.75
C VAL A 132 -30.93 -14.99 -46.78
N GLU A 133 -31.13 -16.24 -46.35
CA GLU A 133 -31.44 -17.38 -47.23
C GLU A 133 -32.81 -17.23 -47.91
N ASP A 134 -33.81 -16.71 -47.20
CA ASP A 134 -35.17 -16.49 -47.70
C ASP A 134 -35.35 -15.13 -48.41
N LEU A 135 -34.30 -14.30 -48.45
CA LEU A 135 -34.30 -12.99 -49.12
C LEU A 135 -34.72 -13.06 -50.61
N PRO A 136 -34.28 -14.05 -51.41
CA PRO A 136 -34.69 -14.16 -52.82
C PRO A 136 -36.19 -14.42 -52.99
N ILE A 137 -36.81 -15.10 -52.01
CA ILE A 137 -38.25 -15.44 -52.04
C ILE A 137 -39.10 -14.19 -51.78
N VAL A 138 -38.61 -13.29 -50.93
CA VAL A 138 -39.30 -12.03 -50.57
C VAL A 138 -39.10 -10.96 -51.65
N GLU A 139 -37.95 -10.93 -52.33
CA GLU A 139 -37.65 -9.95 -53.38
C GLU A 139 -38.50 -10.17 -54.65
N GLU A 140 -38.86 -11.42 -54.94
CA GLU A 140 -39.67 -11.80 -56.11
C GLU A 140 -41.14 -12.11 -55.77
N MET A 141 -41.61 -11.73 -54.58
CA MET A 141 -42.94 -12.10 -54.07
C MET A 141 -44.09 -11.70 -55.01
N ASP A 142 -43.93 -10.59 -55.76
CA ASP A 142 -44.88 -10.14 -56.78
C ASP A 142 -44.98 -11.09 -57.98
N LEU A 143 -43.87 -11.71 -58.40
CA LEU A 143 -43.86 -12.71 -59.47
C LEU A 143 -44.60 -13.98 -59.04
N TYR A 144 -44.38 -14.43 -57.81
CA TYR A 144 -45.05 -15.62 -57.27
C TYR A 144 -46.55 -15.40 -57.03
N GLN A 145 -47.00 -14.19 -56.68
CA GLN A 145 -48.42 -13.89 -56.54
C GLN A 145 -49.16 -13.82 -57.89
N GLN A 146 -48.47 -13.47 -58.97
CA GLN A 146 -49.09 -13.36 -60.29
C GLN A 146 -49.39 -14.71 -60.94
N ILE A 147 -48.68 -15.76 -60.52
CA ILE A 147 -48.88 -17.15 -60.95
C ILE A 147 -49.89 -17.79 -59.99
N GLY A 148 -51.17 -17.44 -60.17
CA GLY A 148 -52.22 -17.65 -59.17
C GLY A 148 -52.52 -19.09 -58.67
N SER A 149 -51.82 -20.14 -59.08
CA SER A 149 -51.93 -21.48 -58.46
C SER A 149 -50.78 -22.44 -58.82
N ILE A 150 -50.45 -23.35 -57.88
CA ILE A 150 -49.45 -24.43 -58.05
C ILE A 150 -49.85 -25.40 -59.18
N GLU A 151 -51.15 -25.61 -59.37
CA GLU A 151 -51.70 -26.54 -60.37
C GLU A 151 -51.42 -26.08 -61.82
N TYR A 152 -51.25 -24.77 -62.04
CA TYR A 152 -50.79 -24.21 -63.32
C TYR A 152 -49.30 -24.48 -63.58
N LEU A 153 -48.46 -24.44 -62.53
CA LEU A 153 -47.04 -24.74 -62.65
C LEU A 153 -46.80 -26.24 -62.89
N GLU A 154 -47.59 -27.11 -62.26
CA GLU A 154 -47.57 -28.55 -62.54
C GLU A 154 -47.99 -28.87 -63.97
N GLN A 155 -49.08 -28.26 -64.47
CA GLN A 155 -49.48 -28.42 -65.87
C GLN A 155 -48.43 -27.89 -66.85
N LEU A 156 -47.74 -26.81 -66.51
CA LEU A 156 -46.69 -26.24 -67.35
C LEU A 156 -45.44 -27.13 -67.37
N ALA A 157 -45.06 -27.73 -66.24
CA ALA A 157 -43.99 -28.73 -66.16
C ALA A 157 -44.33 -30.00 -66.96
N ASP A 158 -45.55 -30.52 -66.81
CA ASP A 158 -46.04 -31.68 -67.56
C ASP A 158 -46.17 -31.41 -69.07
N SER A 159 -46.32 -30.14 -69.47
CA SER A 159 -46.40 -29.78 -70.90
C SER A 159 -45.08 -29.94 -71.66
N ASN A 160 -43.98 -30.29 -70.97
CA ASN A 160 -42.65 -30.57 -71.53
C ASN A 160 -42.17 -29.52 -72.56
N MET A 161 -42.61 -28.26 -72.38
CA MET A 161 -42.29 -27.13 -73.27
C MET A 161 -40.96 -26.46 -72.94
N PHE A 162 -40.36 -26.82 -71.80
CA PHE A 162 -38.99 -26.47 -71.47
C PHE A 162 -38.17 -27.76 -71.64
N PRO A 163 -37.26 -27.83 -72.62
CA PRO A 163 -36.40 -29.00 -72.76
C PRO A 163 -35.58 -29.18 -71.49
N GLU A 164 -35.58 -30.38 -70.92
CA GLU A 164 -34.48 -30.81 -70.06
C GLU A 164 -33.21 -30.70 -70.90
N GLU A 165 -32.44 -29.63 -70.69
CA GLU A 165 -31.02 -29.67 -71.02
C GLU A 165 -30.40 -30.73 -70.10
N ALA A 166 -30.48 -31.97 -70.56
CA ALA A 166 -29.67 -33.06 -70.10
C ALA A 166 -28.20 -32.62 -70.19
N GLU A 167 -27.62 -32.39 -69.03
CA GLU A 167 -26.32 -32.91 -68.61
C GLU A 167 -25.39 -33.31 -69.79
N ASN A 168 -24.34 -32.52 -70.03
CA ASN A 168 -23.05 -33.05 -70.49
C ASN A 168 -21.89 -32.06 -70.26
N ASP A 169 -21.08 -32.41 -69.26
CA ASP A 169 -19.62 -32.36 -69.21
C ASP A 169 -18.87 -31.15 -69.79
N LEU A 170 -18.30 -30.34 -68.88
CA LEU A 170 -16.85 -30.16 -68.70
C LEU A 170 -16.52 -29.77 -67.25
#